data_AF-D7BFG2-F1
#
_entry.id   AF-D7BFG2-F1
#
_cell.length_a   1.000
_cell.length_b   1.000
_cell.length_c   1.000
_cell.angle_alpha   90.00
_cell.angle_beta   90.00
_cell.angle_gamma   90.00
#
_symmetry.space_group_name_H-M   'P 1'
#
loop_
_entity.id
_entity.type
_entity.pdbx_description
1 polymer ?
#
loop_
_entity_poly.entity_id
_entity_poly.type
_entity_poly.pdbx_seq_one_letter_code
_entity_poly.pdbx_strand_id
1 'polypeptide(L)'
;MASTRRFYPSDLSDQARFSDRQAEWVLLEPLIPAPKPGGRPAKVPRREIVNAILYVLKNGIQWLEVVAHPHAGVRGVWVREGEPLPEVERVKGFRPLPKRWVVERTIAWLGRNRRLGKDYEYYPEVTEAWMYLGMIRLLVKRLARAA
;
A
#
# COMPACT_ATOMS: atom_id res chain seq x y z
N MET A 1 -18.72 -17.94 9.42
CA MET A 1 -17.57 -18.62 8.80
C MET A 1 -16.35 -17.73 8.94
N ALA A 2 -15.29 -18.19 9.60
CA ALA A 2 -14.07 -17.40 9.76
C ALA A 2 -13.41 -17.16 8.39
N SER A 3 -13.21 -15.89 8.04
CA SER A 3 -12.65 -15.48 6.75
C SER A 3 -11.21 -16.00 6.59
N THR A 4 -10.96 -16.81 5.56
CA THR A 4 -9.63 -17.32 5.16
C THR A 4 -8.72 -16.23 4.54
N ARG A 5 -9.12 -14.96 4.66
CA ARG A 5 -8.39 -13.82 4.12
C ARG A 5 -7.08 -13.62 4.89
N ARG A 6 -5.97 -13.42 4.16
CA ARG A 6 -4.68 -13.06 4.79
C ARG A 6 -4.68 -11.56 5.07
N PHE A 7 -4.57 -11.19 6.34
CA PHE A 7 -4.63 -9.79 6.79
C PHE A 7 -3.23 -9.18 6.91
N TYR A 8 -3.12 -7.87 6.66
CA TYR A 8 -1.97 -7.08 7.12
C TYR A 8 -2.20 -6.58 8.56
N PRO A 9 -1.13 -6.40 9.35
CA PRO A 9 -1.24 -5.75 10.67
C PRO A 9 -1.77 -4.31 10.62
N SER A 10 -1.64 -3.66 9.45
CA SER A 10 -2.13 -2.32 9.16
C SER A 10 -3.47 -2.31 8.40
N ASP A 11 -4.15 -3.45 8.30
CA ASP A 11 -5.45 -3.51 7.63
C ASP A 11 -6.44 -2.56 8.29
N LEU A 12 -7.24 -1.91 7.45
CA LEU A 12 -8.44 -1.18 7.89
C LEU A 12 -9.36 -2.19 8.57
N SER A 13 -9.61 -1.97 9.87
CA SER A 13 -10.44 -2.87 10.66
C SER A 13 -11.90 -2.74 10.22
N ASP A 14 -12.57 -3.89 10.11
CA ASP A 14 -14.04 -3.93 9.99
C ASP A 14 -14.73 -3.54 11.30
N GLN A 15 -13.96 -3.45 12.38
CA GLN A 15 -14.39 -3.10 13.72
C GLN A 15 -13.87 -1.71 14.08
N ALA A 16 -14.70 -0.97 14.81
CA ALA A 16 -14.31 0.29 15.44
C ALA A 16 -13.15 0.03 16.41
N ARG A 17 -11.93 0.52 16.12
CA ARG A 17 -10.79 0.44 17.07
C ARG A 17 -11.00 1.30 18.33
N PHE A 18 -12.00 2.18 18.30
CA PHE A 18 -12.44 3.07 19.38
C PHE A 18 -13.97 3.14 19.32
N SER A 19 -14.64 3.25 20.47
CA SER A 19 -16.11 3.16 20.64
C SER A 19 -16.94 4.10 19.74
N ASP A 20 -16.31 5.13 19.21
CA ASP A 20 -16.85 6.32 18.60
C ASP A 20 -16.47 6.45 17.10
N ARG A 21 -15.79 5.44 16.53
CA ARG A 21 -15.33 5.44 15.13
C ARG A 21 -16.08 4.40 14.27
N GLN A 22 -16.71 4.79 13.16
CA GLN A 22 -17.18 3.84 12.14
C GLN A 22 -16.02 2.98 11.60
N ALA A 23 -16.31 1.74 11.18
CA ALA A 23 -15.33 0.89 10.50
C ALA A 23 -14.65 1.67 9.35
N GLU A 24 -13.32 1.79 9.37
CA GLU A 24 -12.59 2.74 8.51
C GLU A 24 -12.78 2.44 7.02
N TRP A 25 -13.03 1.18 6.67
CA TRP A 25 -13.36 0.77 5.30
C TRP A 25 -14.70 1.34 4.81
N VAL A 26 -15.70 1.46 5.67
CA VAL A 26 -17.04 1.96 5.29
C VAL A 26 -16.97 3.41 4.82
N LEU A 27 -16.06 4.20 5.39
CA LEU A 27 -15.85 5.59 4.99
C LEU A 27 -15.09 5.69 3.66
N LEU A 28 -14.14 4.79 3.42
CA LEU A 28 -13.26 4.82 2.25
C LEU A 28 -13.89 4.19 1.01
N GLU A 29 -14.65 3.11 1.17
CA GLU A 29 -15.28 2.37 0.08
C GLU A 29 -16.04 3.24 -0.94
N PRO A 30 -16.94 4.17 -0.54
CA PRO A 30 -17.68 4.98 -1.51
C PRO A 30 -16.78 5.96 -2.30
N LEU A 31 -15.61 6.31 -1.79
CA LEU A 31 -14.65 7.20 -2.47
C LEU A 31 -13.83 6.47 -3.54
N ILE A 32 -13.85 5.13 -3.54
CA ILE A 32 -13.02 4.32 -4.41
C ILE A 32 -13.82 3.96 -5.67
N PRO A 33 -13.49 4.54 -6.85
CA PRO A 33 -14.41 4.56 -7.99
C PRO A 33 -14.55 3.19 -8.66
N ALA A 34 -15.70 2.50 -8.62
CA ALA A 34 -15.84 1.13 -9.12
C ALA A 34 -15.11 0.80 -10.45
N PRO A 35 -14.61 -0.44 -10.65
CA PRO A 35 -13.97 -0.83 -11.91
C PRO A 35 -14.86 -0.48 -13.10
N LYS A 36 -14.32 0.27 -14.06
CA LYS A 36 -15.05 0.63 -15.28
C LYS A 36 -15.33 -0.62 -16.10
N PRO A 37 -16.48 -0.71 -16.79
CA PRO A 37 -16.76 -1.80 -17.72
C PRO A 37 -15.78 -1.74 -18.91
N GLY A 38 -15.40 -2.93 -19.40
CA GLY A 38 -14.46 -3.08 -20.51
C GLY A 38 -12.99 -3.16 -20.08
N GLY A 39 -12.13 -3.60 -21.00
CA GLY A 39 -10.71 -3.79 -20.76
C GLY A 39 -10.35 -5.05 -19.96
N ARG A 40 -9.17 -5.05 -19.35
CA ARG A 40 -8.66 -6.22 -18.61
C ARG A 40 -9.37 -6.35 -17.25
N PRO A 41 -9.98 -7.50 -16.91
CA PRO A 41 -10.67 -7.69 -15.65
C PRO A 41 -9.78 -7.41 -14.43
N ALA A 42 -10.33 -6.69 -13.45
CA ALA A 42 -9.68 -6.45 -12.17
C ALA A 42 -9.62 -7.75 -11.36
N LYS A 43 -8.42 -8.34 -11.20
CA LYS A 43 -8.22 -9.62 -10.52
C LYS A 43 -8.10 -9.53 -9.00
N VAL A 44 -7.87 -8.33 -8.46
CA VAL A 44 -7.61 -8.10 -7.02
C VAL A 44 -8.70 -7.18 -6.48
N PRO A 45 -9.38 -7.53 -5.38
CA PRO A 45 -10.35 -6.65 -4.73
C PRO A 45 -9.68 -5.34 -4.29
N ARG A 46 -10.39 -4.22 -4.43
CA ARG A 46 -9.82 -2.90 -4.12
C ARG A 46 -9.42 -2.73 -2.68
N ARG A 47 -10.17 -3.34 -1.76
CA ARG A 47 -9.83 -3.38 -0.35
C ARG A 47 -8.43 -3.94 -0.09
N GLU A 48 -8.04 -4.99 -0.80
CA GLU A 48 -6.70 -5.58 -0.67
C GLU A 48 -5.61 -4.66 -1.22
N ILE A 49 -5.92 -3.90 -2.27
CA ILE A 49 -5.00 -2.92 -2.84
C ILE A 49 -4.81 -1.78 -1.84
N VAL A 50 -5.88 -1.25 -1.26
CA VAL A 50 -5.83 -0.18 -0.25
C VAL A 50 -5.08 -0.64 0.98
N ASN A 51 -5.37 -1.84 1.49
CA ASN A 51 -4.64 -2.41 2.62
C ASN A 51 -3.14 -2.54 2.32
N ALA A 52 -2.77 -3.00 1.12
CA ALA A 52 -1.38 -3.05 0.70
C ALA A 52 -0.73 -1.66 0.57
N ILE A 53 -1.46 -0.64 0.08
CA ILE A 53 -0.99 0.75 0.02
C ILE A 53 -0.76 1.29 1.44
N LEU A 54 -1.74 1.15 2.33
CA LEU A 54 -1.65 1.62 3.71
C LEU A 54 -0.52 0.92 4.47
N TYR A 55 -0.32 -0.36 4.21
CA TYR A 55 0.82 -1.09 4.73
C TYR A 55 2.16 -0.49 4.26
N VAL A 56 2.29 -0.22 2.95
CA VAL A 56 3.49 0.43 2.39
C VAL A 56 3.67 1.87 2.90
N LEU A 57 2.59 2.61 3.14
CA LEU A 57 2.68 3.97 3.70
C LEU A 57 3.11 3.95 5.17
N LYS A 58 2.54 3.03 5.97
CA LYS A 58 2.84 2.91 7.40
C LYS A 58 4.27 2.41 7.63
N ASN A 59 4.70 1.42 6.86
CA ASN A 59 5.95 0.70 7.09
C ASN A 59 7.02 1.00 6.02
N GLY A 60 6.73 1.89 5.07
CA GLY A 60 7.60 2.19 3.92
C GLY A 60 7.75 1.01 2.94
N ILE A 61 8.68 1.15 1.99
CA ILE A 61 9.22 0.02 1.20
C ILE A 61 10.32 -0.66 2.03
N GLN A 62 10.05 -0.95 3.30
CA GLN A 62 11.03 -1.60 4.16
C GLN A 62 11.06 -3.09 3.84
N TRP A 63 12.25 -3.56 3.45
CA TRP A 63 12.58 -4.99 3.35
C TRP A 63 12.66 -5.66 4.74
N LEU A 64 12.77 -4.85 5.80
CA LEU A 64 13.07 -5.26 7.17
C LEU A 64 11.97 -6.10 7.86
N GLU A 65 10.69 -5.92 7.53
CA GLU A 65 9.62 -6.79 8.06
C GLU A 65 9.51 -8.11 7.29
N VAL A 66 10.03 -8.16 6.06
CA VAL A 66 10.03 -9.35 5.21
C VAL A 66 11.23 -10.24 5.54
N VAL A 67 12.32 -9.66 6.03
CA VAL A 67 13.49 -10.37 6.58
C VAL A 67 13.78 -9.74 7.92
N ALA A 68 13.21 -10.28 9.00
CA ALA A 68 13.49 -9.82 10.35
C ALA A 68 14.98 -10.01 10.67
N HIS A 69 15.78 -8.97 10.47
CA HIS A 69 17.17 -8.93 10.94
C HIS A 69 17.16 -8.50 12.42
N PRO A 70 17.98 -9.10 13.31
CA PRO A 70 18.00 -8.78 14.73
C PRO A 70 18.15 -7.29 15.10
N HIS A 71 18.62 -6.45 14.17
CA HIS A 71 18.94 -5.03 14.37
C HIS A 71 18.12 -4.08 13.46
N ALA A 72 17.03 -4.58 12.86
CA ALA A 72 16.26 -3.85 11.88
C ALA A 72 15.18 -2.94 12.50
N GLY A 73 15.44 -1.62 12.51
CA GLY A 73 14.43 -0.62 12.15
C GLY A 73 13.67 0.12 13.25
N VAL A 74 13.46 -0.43 14.45
CA VAL A 74 12.78 0.31 15.53
C VAL A 74 13.79 0.74 16.59
N ARG A 75 14.21 2.01 16.54
CA ARG A 75 15.02 2.64 17.60
C ARG A 75 14.16 3.18 18.76
N GLY A 76 12.85 3.28 18.58
CA GLY A 76 11.88 3.71 19.59
C GLY A 76 10.48 3.80 19.01
N VAL A 77 9.46 3.75 19.87
CA VAL A 77 8.04 3.98 19.55
C VAL A 77 7.59 5.19 20.36
N TRP A 78 6.89 6.14 19.72
CA TRP A 78 6.27 7.25 20.44
C TRP A 78 5.03 6.72 21.17
N VAL A 79 5.04 6.84 22.49
CA VAL A 79 3.97 6.38 23.38
C VAL A 79 3.52 7.58 24.21
N ARG A 80 2.23 7.66 24.54
CA ARG A 80 1.75 8.73 25.43
C ARG A 80 2.40 8.59 26.81
N GLU A 81 2.60 9.72 27.48
CA GLU A 81 3.19 9.73 28.80
C GLU A 81 2.36 8.88 29.77
N GLY A 82 3.00 7.92 30.44
CA GLY A 82 2.36 6.97 31.36
C GLY A 82 1.78 5.70 30.72
N GLU A 83 1.74 5.59 29.39
CA GLU A 83 1.35 4.35 28.73
C GLU A 83 2.53 3.36 28.66
N PRO A 84 2.30 2.04 28.88
CA PRO A 84 3.36 1.05 28.79
C PRO A 84 3.88 0.92 27.35
N LEU A 85 5.17 0.64 27.21
CA LEU A 85 5.76 0.38 25.89
C LEU A 85 5.04 -0.82 25.23
N PRO A 86 4.61 -0.70 23.97
CA PRO A 86 3.95 -1.80 23.28
C PRO A 86 4.95 -2.94 23.04
N GLU A 87 4.55 -4.17 23.36
CA GLU A 87 5.31 -5.36 23.02
C GLU A 87 5.24 -5.59 21.50
N VAL A 88 6.37 -5.43 20.82
CA VAL A 88 6.46 -5.65 19.38
C VAL A 88 6.86 -7.10 19.12
N GLU A 89 5.93 -7.91 18.62
CA GLU A 89 6.18 -9.30 18.26
C GLU A 89 7.24 -9.38 17.14
N ARG A 90 8.44 -9.86 17.50
CA ARG A 90 9.53 -10.09 16.54
C ARG A 90 9.34 -11.44 15.85
N VAL A 91 8.62 -11.42 14.73
CA VAL A 91 8.40 -12.62 13.91
C VAL A 91 9.72 -13.02 13.24
N LYS A 92 10.25 -14.20 13.57
CA LYS A 92 11.49 -14.73 12.97
C LYS A 92 11.22 -15.28 11.57
N GLY A 93 12.05 -14.91 10.59
CA GLY A 93 12.01 -15.47 9.23
C GLY A 93 11.18 -14.66 8.23
N PHE A 94 10.99 -15.22 7.03
CA PHE A 94 10.30 -14.56 5.92
C PHE A 94 8.78 -14.74 6.02
N ARG A 95 8.05 -13.64 6.20
CA ARG A 95 6.58 -13.64 6.19
C ARG A 95 6.05 -13.11 4.84
N PRO A 96 5.47 -13.97 3.98
CA PRO A 96 4.92 -13.52 2.70
C PRO A 96 3.68 -12.65 2.92
N LEU A 97 3.77 -11.37 2.54
CA LEU A 97 2.66 -10.43 2.63
C LEU A 97 1.78 -10.46 1.36
N PRO A 98 0.45 -10.54 1.51
CA PRO A 98 -0.46 -10.85 0.42
C PRO A 98 -0.72 -9.64 -0.50
N LYS A 99 -0.26 -9.67 -1.75
CA LYS A 99 -0.49 -8.61 -2.79
C LYS A 99 0.37 -7.35 -2.65
N ARG A 100 1.27 -7.25 -1.66
CA ARG A 100 2.26 -6.17 -1.53
C ARG A 100 3.04 -5.94 -2.82
N TRP A 101 3.43 -7.04 -3.47
CA TRP A 101 4.16 -6.99 -4.74
C TRP A 101 3.42 -6.23 -5.85
N VAL A 102 2.09 -6.15 -5.83
CA VAL A 102 1.30 -5.43 -6.85
C VAL A 102 1.56 -3.92 -6.74
N VAL A 103 1.55 -3.41 -5.51
CA VAL A 103 1.81 -2.00 -5.20
C VAL A 103 3.28 -1.67 -5.45
N GLU A 104 4.20 -2.45 -4.90
CA GLU A 104 5.64 -2.24 -5.09
C GLU A 104 6.06 -2.29 -6.56
N ARG A 105 5.48 -3.21 -7.34
CA ARG A 105 5.73 -3.28 -8.78
C ARG A 105 5.29 -2.01 -9.50
N THR A 106 4.17 -1.43 -9.08
CA THR A 106 3.68 -0.16 -9.66
C THR A 106 4.63 0.98 -9.31
N ILE A 107 5.07 1.08 -8.05
CA ILE A 107 6.07 2.06 -7.62
C ILE A 107 7.39 1.86 -8.38
N ALA A 108 7.86 0.63 -8.55
CA ALA A 108 9.06 0.31 -9.30
C ALA A 108 8.95 0.71 -10.79
N TRP A 109 7.76 0.63 -11.39
CA TRP A 109 7.54 1.13 -12.74
C TRP A 109 7.58 2.66 -12.80
N LEU A 110 6.95 3.35 -11.85
CA LEU A 110 6.96 4.81 -11.78
C LEU A 110 8.37 5.35 -11.48
N GLY A 111 9.15 4.68 -10.63
CA GLY A 111 10.53 5.04 -10.32
C GLY A 111 11.49 4.94 -11.52
N ARG A 112 11.13 4.19 -12.57
CA ARG A 112 11.89 4.20 -13.85
C ARG A 112 11.60 5.44 -14.70
N ASN A 113 10.54 6.18 -14.40
CA ASN A 113 10.30 7.47 -15.01
C ASN A 113 11.07 8.53 -14.19
N ARG A 114 12.24 8.94 -14.69
CA ARG A 114 13.12 9.92 -14.01
C ARG A 114 12.40 11.18 -13.56
N ARG A 115 11.35 11.61 -14.27
CA ARG A 115 10.54 12.80 -13.93
C ARG A 115 9.78 12.66 -12.61
N LEU A 116 9.43 11.43 -12.23
CA LEU A 116 8.73 11.10 -10.99
C LEU A 116 9.68 10.74 -9.85
N GLY A 117 11.01 10.82 -10.06
CA GLY A 117 11.99 10.47 -9.03
C GLY A 117 11.96 11.39 -7.81
N LYS A 118 11.50 12.63 -7.98
CA LYS A 118 11.26 13.59 -6.90
C LYS A 118 10.07 14.46 -7.31
N ASP A 119 9.19 14.73 -6.35
CA ASP A 119 8.08 15.64 -6.57
C ASP A 119 8.59 17.09 -6.47
N TYR A 120 8.34 17.86 -7.52
CA TYR A 120 8.66 19.28 -7.62
C TYR A 120 7.41 20.11 -7.89
N GLU A 121 6.23 19.49 -7.98
CA GLU A 121 5.01 20.20 -8.28
C GLU A 121 4.46 20.87 -7.03
N TYR A 122 3.85 22.04 -7.23
CA TYR A 122 3.15 22.74 -6.18
C TYR A 122 1.74 22.17 -5.96
N TYR A 123 1.10 21.70 -7.03
CA TYR A 123 -0.30 21.27 -7.03
C TYR A 123 -0.40 19.75 -7.22
N PRO A 124 -1.22 19.04 -6.42
CA PRO A 124 -1.36 17.59 -6.49
C PRO A 124 -1.91 17.10 -7.84
N GLU A 125 -2.73 17.90 -8.51
CA GLU A 125 -3.29 17.59 -9.83
C GLU A 125 -2.20 17.46 -10.90
N VAL A 126 -1.11 18.23 -10.77
CA VAL A 126 0.03 18.17 -11.70
C VAL A 126 0.85 16.91 -11.44
N THR A 127 1.08 16.57 -10.16
CA THR A 127 1.72 15.30 -9.78
C THR A 127 0.91 14.11 -10.30
N GLU A 128 -0.42 14.15 -10.16
CA GLU A 128 -1.33 13.13 -10.67
C GLU A 128 -1.22 12.99 -12.20
N ALA A 129 -1.23 14.10 -12.94
CA ALA A 129 -1.06 14.10 -14.40
C ALA A 129 0.27 13.44 -14.82
N TRP A 130 1.38 13.73 -14.12
CA TRP A 130 2.67 13.09 -14.38
C TRP A 130 2.66 11.59 -14.10
N MET A 131 1.95 11.14 -13.06
CA MET A 131 1.76 9.70 -12.79
C MET A 131 1.02 9.03 -13.94
N TYR A 132 -0.08 9.62 -14.43
CA TYR A 132 -0.81 9.11 -15.59
C TYR A 132 0.08 9.05 -16.84
N LEU A 133 0.83 10.11 -17.13
CA LEU A 133 1.78 10.14 -18.26
C LEU A 133 2.87 9.07 -18.13
N GLY A 134 3.36 8.80 -16.92
CA GLY A 134 4.30 7.72 -16.64
C GLY A 134 3.72 6.34 -16.99
N MET A 135 2.49 6.08 -16.57
CA MET A 135 1.79 4.83 -16.87
C MET A 135 1.44 4.69 -18.35
N ILE A 136 0.99 5.76 -19.02
CA ILE A 136 0.73 5.77 -20.46
C ILE A 136 2.03 5.42 -21.22
N ARG A 137 3.15 6.06 -20.89
CA ARG A 137 4.46 5.74 -21.51
C ARG A 137 4.84 4.27 -21.33
N LEU A 138 4.61 3.69 -20.16
CA LEU A 138 4.84 2.27 -19.91
C LEU A 138 3.95 1.38 -20.79
N LEU A 139 2.66 1.71 -20.91
CA LEU A 139 1.70 0.96 -21.72
C LEU A 139 2.05 1.02 -23.22
N VAL A 140 2.38 2.21 -23.74
CA VAL A 140 2.81 2.41 -25.12
C VAL A 140 4.04 1.56 -25.43
N LYS A 141 5.06 1.55 -24.55
CA LYS A 141 6.25 0.71 -24.72
C LYS A 141 5.95 -0.79 -24.72
N ARG A 142 4.91 -1.23 -23.99
CA ARG A 142 4.50 -2.64 -23.98
C ARG A 142 3.75 -3.03 -25.25
N LEU A 143 2.86 -2.15 -25.72
CA LEU A 143 2.14 -2.36 -26.97
C LEU A 143 3.10 -2.41 -28.16
N ALA A 144 4.04 -1.47 -28.23
CA ALA A 144 5.07 -1.44 -29.29
C ALA A 144 6.01 -2.66 -29.30
N ARG A 145 6.11 -3.40 -28.20
CA ARG A 145 6.88 -4.66 -28.11
C ARG A 145 6.05 -5.90 -28.41
N ALA A 146 4.72 -5.78 -28.38
CA ALA A 146 3.79 -6.87 -28.59
C ALA A 146 3.23 -6.89 -30.02
N ALA A 147 3.33 -5.77 -30.74
CA ALA A 147 3.17 -5.67 -32.19
C ALA A 147 4.43 -6.14 -32.90
#